data_AF-A0A367Z4N9-F1
#
_entry.id   AF-A0A367Z4N9-F1
#
_cell.length_a   1.000
_cell.length_b   1.000
_cell.length_c   1.000
_cell.angle_alpha   90.00
_cell.angle_beta   90.00
_cell.angle_gamma   90.00
#
_symmetry.space_group_name_H-M   'P 1'
#
loop_
_entity.id
_entity.type
_entity.pdbx_description
1 polymer ?
#
loop_
_entity_poly.entity_id
_entity_poly.type
_entity_poly.pdbx_seq_one_letter_code
_entity_poly.pdbx_strand_id
1 'polypeptide(L)'
;MKLSVLLVLLLISTSFVFNQIIKPSSLQAFSDGSVITIKFNTESELNVEKFYIERRQGTDGAFIRIASLNPKGPSLYEYIDQTAFKSSANIYQYQIRVTFSNGNVDEVVGPITVSHSVNSVKRTWGSIKAMFR
;
A
#
# COMPACT_ATOMS: atom_id res chain seq x y z
N MET A 1 -27.88 -36.80 -26.16
CA MET A 1 -27.21 -36.88 -24.84
C MET A 1 -25.85 -36.17 -24.80
N LYS A 2 -24.91 -36.44 -25.72
CA LYS A 2 -23.56 -35.82 -25.68
C LYS A 2 -23.57 -34.28 -25.82
N LEU A 3 -24.45 -33.72 -26.65
CA LEU A 3 -24.55 -32.26 -26.87
C LEU A 3 -25.14 -31.52 -25.64
N SER A 4 -26.15 -32.09 -24.98
CA SER A 4 -26.76 -31.52 -23.78
C SER A 4 -25.79 -31.51 -22.59
N VAL A 5 -24.96 -32.55 -22.46
CA VAL A 5 -23.93 -32.61 -21.40
C VAL A 5 -22.85 -31.53 -21.61
N LEU A 6 -22.46 -31.28 -22.86
CA LEU A 6 -21.48 -30.25 -23.21
C LEU A 6 -22.02 -28.82 -22.95
N LEU A 7 -23.32 -28.61 -23.17
CA LEU A 7 -24.00 -27.34 -22.91
C LEU A 7 -24.18 -27.06 -21.40
N VAL A 8 -24.42 -28.10 -20.60
CA VAL A 8 -24.45 -28.01 -19.13
C VAL A 8 -23.06 -27.74 -18.56
N LEU A 9 -22.00 -28.32 -19.15
CA LEU A 9 -20.61 -28.07 -18.72
C LEU A 9 -20.16 -26.63 -18.98
N LEU A 10 -20.61 -26.02 -20.09
CA LEU A 10 -20.32 -24.62 -20.45
C LEU A 10 -21.04 -23.60 -19.55
N LEU A 11 -22.19 -23.97 -18.96
CA LEU A 11 -22.92 -23.11 -18.03
C LEU A 11 -22.28 -23.04 -16.63
N ILE A 12 -21.36 -23.95 -16.30
CA ILE A 12 -20.67 -23.99 -14.99
C ILE A 12 -19.41 -23.10 -14.97
N SER A 13 -18.95 -22.61 -16.13
CA SER A 13 -17.80 -21.70 -16.20
C SER A 13 -18.18 -20.23 -15.94
N THR A 14 -18.94 -19.95 -14.87
CA THR A 14 -19.11 -18.56 -14.42
C THR A 14 -17.78 -18.08 -13.87
N SER A 15 -17.10 -17.23 -14.62
CA SER A 15 -15.93 -16.52 -14.14
C SER A 15 -16.32 -15.63 -12.96
N PHE A 16 -15.75 -15.91 -11.78
CA PHE A 16 -15.81 -14.98 -10.67
C PHE A 16 -15.02 -13.73 -11.05
N VAL A 17 -15.72 -12.63 -11.32
CA VAL A 17 -15.08 -11.32 -11.47
C VAL A 17 -14.82 -10.81 -10.06
N PHE A 18 -13.57 -10.94 -9.59
CA PHE A 18 -13.12 -10.26 -8.39
C PHE A 18 -13.11 -8.75 -8.68
N ASN A 19 -14.02 -8.02 -8.06
CA ASN A 19 -14.02 -6.56 -8.09
C ASN A 19 -12.87 -6.09 -7.17
N GLN A 20 -11.76 -5.67 -7.76
CA GLN A 20 -10.62 -5.18 -7.00
C GLN A 20 -10.92 -3.77 -6.48
N ILE A 21 -10.70 -3.54 -5.18
CA ILE A 21 -10.93 -2.23 -4.57
C ILE A 21 -9.87 -1.23 -5.06
N ILE A 22 -8.61 -1.67 -5.10
CA ILE A 22 -7.48 -0.87 -5.56
C ILE A 22 -7.15 -1.26 -6.99
N LYS A 23 -6.98 -0.25 -7.86
CA LYS A 23 -6.62 -0.47 -9.25
C LYS A 23 -5.30 -1.25 -9.34
N PRO A 24 -5.24 -2.35 -10.12
CA PRO A 24 -4.00 -3.11 -10.28
C PRO A 24 -2.86 -2.22 -10.77
N SER A 25 -1.67 -2.42 -10.20
CA SER A 25 -0.45 -1.65 -10.51
C SER A 25 -0.52 -0.15 -10.20
N SER A 26 -1.56 0.34 -9.50
CA SER A 26 -1.64 1.75 -9.09
C SER A 26 -0.84 2.07 -7.82
N LEU A 27 -0.53 1.05 -7.01
CA LEU A 27 0.24 1.21 -5.78
C LEU A 27 1.69 1.56 -6.12
N GLN A 28 2.10 2.75 -5.69
CA GLN A 28 3.43 3.30 -5.90
C GLN A 28 3.93 3.92 -4.60
N ALA A 29 5.24 3.88 -4.38
CA ALA A 29 5.86 4.61 -3.28
C ALA A 29 7.22 5.17 -3.70
N PHE A 30 7.48 6.38 -3.22
CA PHE A 30 8.61 7.19 -3.63
C PHE A 30 9.29 7.79 -2.42
N SER A 31 10.62 7.80 -2.41
CA SER A 31 11.41 8.45 -1.37
C SER A 31 11.99 9.76 -1.92
N ASP A 32 11.82 10.86 -1.18
CA ASP A 32 12.50 12.14 -1.47
C ASP A 32 13.79 12.35 -0.66
N GLY A 33 14.19 11.32 0.12
CA GLY A 33 15.35 11.35 1.01
C GLY A 33 15.08 11.93 2.40
N SER A 34 13.85 12.37 2.66
CA SER A 34 13.37 12.82 3.97
C SER A 34 12.12 12.08 4.44
N VAL A 35 11.19 11.83 3.52
CA VAL A 35 9.94 11.12 3.73
C VAL A 35 9.73 10.10 2.62
N ILE A 36 8.79 9.18 2.85
CA ILE A 36 8.33 8.25 1.83
C ILE A 36 6.85 8.54 1.56
N THR A 37 6.51 8.80 0.30
CA THR A 37 5.15 9.06 -0.14
C THR A 37 4.59 7.83 -0.82
N ILE A 38 3.47 7.32 -0.31
CA ILE A 38 2.71 6.19 -0.88
C ILE A 38 1.48 6.74 -1.59
N LYS A 39 1.25 6.27 -2.83
CA LYS A 39 0.10 6.64 -3.67
C LYS A 39 -0.57 5.39 -4.22
N PHE A 40 -1.90 5.41 -4.27
CA PHE A 40 -2.69 4.33 -4.88
C PHE A 40 -4.05 4.87 -5.33
N ASN A 41 -4.67 4.21 -6.28
CA ASN A 41 -5.96 4.62 -6.84
C ASN A 41 -7.01 3.54 -6.59
N THR A 42 -8.19 3.92 -6.12
CA THR A 42 -9.30 2.99 -5.88
C THR A 42 -10.29 3.01 -7.04
N GLU A 43 -10.76 1.84 -7.47
CA GLU A 43 -11.80 1.72 -8.51
C GLU A 43 -13.21 1.67 -7.92
N SER A 44 -13.36 0.95 -6.81
CA SER A 44 -14.60 0.80 -6.04
C SER A 44 -14.26 0.79 -4.57
N GLU A 45 -15.13 1.33 -3.73
CA GLU A 45 -14.98 1.28 -2.27
C GLU A 45 -16.21 0.67 -1.58
N LEU A 46 -16.91 -0.20 -2.31
CA LEU A 46 -18.11 -0.84 -1.79
C LEU A 46 -17.77 -1.71 -0.58
N ASN A 47 -18.43 -1.43 0.56
CA ASN A 47 -18.22 -2.12 1.84
C ASN A 47 -16.81 -2.00 2.43
N VAL A 48 -15.97 -1.10 1.92
CA VAL A 48 -14.67 -0.85 2.53
C VAL A 48 -14.89 -0.14 3.86
N GLU A 49 -14.28 -0.67 4.91
CA GLU A 49 -14.29 -0.06 6.24
C GLU A 49 -13.08 0.87 6.40
N LYS A 50 -11.87 0.33 6.17
CA LYS A 50 -10.61 1.06 6.29
C LYS A 50 -9.54 0.54 5.36
N PHE A 51 -8.66 1.45 4.95
CA PHE A 51 -7.37 1.15 4.35
C PHE A 51 -6.28 1.25 5.41
N TYR A 52 -5.55 0.16 5.64
CA TYR A 52 -4.39 0.15 6.52
C TYR A 52 -3.12 0.18 5.70
N ILE A 53 -2.27 1.17 5.99
CA ILE A 53 -0.94 1.26 5.41
C ILE A 53 -0.02 0.51 6.34
N GLU A 54 0.60 -0.53 5.81
CA GLU A 54 1.51 -1.38 6.55
C GLU A 54 2.91 -1.28 5.95
N ARG A 55 3.90 -1.30 6.83
CA ARG A 55 5.31 -1.16 6.48
C ARG A 55 6.13 -2.24 7.16
N ARG A 56 7.16 -2.72 6.48
CA ARG A 56 8.29 -3.43 7.11
C ARG A 56 9.62 -2.84 6.69
N GLN A 57 10.63 -3.09 7.52
CA GLN A 57 12.02 -2.68 7.28
C GLN A 57 12.78 -3.83 6.63
N GLY A 58 13.45 -3.57 5.51
CA GLY A 58 14.11 -4.62 4.72
C GLY A 58 13.14 -5.56 4.00
N THR A 59 13.63 -6.77 3.72
CA THR A 59 12.89 -7.83 3.00
C THR A 59 12.30 -8.89 3.93
N ASP A 60 12.66 -8.85 5.21
CA ASP A 60 12.31 -9.87 6.20
C ASP A 60 11.48 -9.27 7.34
N GLY A 61 10.75 -10.13 8.04
CA GLY A 61 9.91 -9.75 9.17
C GLY A 61 8.47 -9.36 8.81
N ALA A 62 7.71 -9.02 9.85
CA ALA A 62 6.28 -8.75 9.77
C ALA A 62 5.98 -7.31 9.35
N PHE A 63 4.90 -7.14 8.61
CA PHE A 63 4.33 -5.83 8.33
C PHE A 63 3.66 -5.25 9.57
N ILE A 64 4.00 -4.02 9.91
CA ILE A 64 3.37 -3.27 11.00
C ILE A 64 2.49 -2.17 10.42
N ARG A 65 1.32 -1.96 11.04
CA ARG A 65 0.41 -0.88 10.67
C ARG A 65 1.00 0.46 11.12
N ILE A 66 1.15 1.38 10.17
CA ILE A 66 1.67 2.75 10.44
C ILE A 66 0.60 3.82 10.30
N ALA A 67 -0.46 3.54 9.54
CA ALA A 67 -1.58 4.45 9.38
C ALA A 67 -2.86 3.72 8.99
N SER A 68 -3.99 4.42 9.17
CA SER A 68 -5.29 4.04 8.65
C SER A 68 -5.91 5.22 7.91
N LEU A 69 -6.46 4.98 6.73
CA LEU A 69 -7.22 5.94 5.95
C LEU A 69 -8.68 5.48 5.87
N ASN A 70 -9.60 6.43 6.03
CA ASN A 70 -11.03 6.16 5.85
C ASN A 70 -11.36 6.22 4.35
N PRO A 71 -12.33 5.40 3.89
CA PRO A 71 -12.83 5.47 2.54
C PRO A 71 -13.48 6.83 2.27
N LYS A 72 -13.28 7.36 1.06
CA LYS A 72 -13.87 8.61 0.57
C LYS A 72 -14.53 8.45 -0.80
N GLY A 73 -14.66 7.22 -1.28
CA GLY A 73 -15.09 6.87 -2.63
C GLY A 73 -13.90 6.75 -3.61
N PRO A 74 -14.15 6.24 -4.84
CA PRO A 74 -13.13 6.04 -5.86
C PRO A 74 -12.28 7.28 -6.06
N SER A 75 -10.99 7.21 -5.73
CA SER A 75 -10.12 8.38 -5.67
C SER A 75 -8.64 8.00 -5.62
N LEU A 76 -7.81 9.02 -5.90
CA LEU A 76 -6.39 8.97 -5.57
C LEU A 76 -6.19 9.17 -4.06
N TYR A 77 -5.46 8.26 -3.44
CA TYR A 77 -4.99 8.35 -2.07
C TYR A 77 -3.51 8.66 -2.05
N GLU A 78 -3.13 9.43 -1.04
CA GLU A 78 -1.74 9.80 -0.78
C GLU A 78 -1.50 9.76 0.73
N TYR A 79 -0.39 9.14 1.12
CA TYR A 79 0.06 9.11 2.50
C TYR A 79 1.56 9.36 2.57
N ILE A 80 1.97 10.21 3.51
CA ILE A 80 3.37 10.60 3.71
C ILE A 80 3.85 9.96 5.01
N ASP A 81 4.75 8.99 4.89
CA ASP A 81 5.43 8.38 6.02
C ASP A 81 6.61 9.26 6.45
N GLN A 82 6.34 10.12 7.44
CA GLN A 82 7.36 10.93 8.10
C GLN A 82 8.17 10.16 9.13
N THR A 83 7.92 8.87 9.37
CA THR A 83 8.65 8.10 10.39
C THR A 83 9.78 7.27 9.80
N ALA A 84 9.82 7.11 8.47
CA ALA A 84 10.85 6.36 7.76
C ALA A 84 12.27 6.88 8.04
N PHE A 85 12.44 8.19 8.27
CA PHE A 85 13.75 8.75 8.57
C PHE A 85 14.33 8.35 9.94
N LYS A 86 13.49 7.83 10.86
CA LYS A 86 13.88 7.54 12.25
C LYS A 86 14.59 6.19 12.39
N SER A 87 14.56 5.35 11.36
CA SER A 87 15.25 4.06 11.35
C SER A 87 16.48 4.11 10.45
N SER A 88 17.50 3.32 10.79
CA SER A 88 18.71 3.11 9.99
C SER A 88 18.50 2.20 8.79
N ALA A 89 17.26 1.76 8.54
CA ALA A 89 16.93 0.93 7.39
C ALA A 89 16.99 1.74 6.10
N ASN A 90 17.70 1.21 5.11
CA ASN A 90 17.81 1.81 3.77
C ASN A 90 16.74 1.30 2.80
N ILE A 91 16.05 0.22 3.15
CA ILE A 91 15.02 -0.41 2.31
C ILE A 91 13.76 -0.57 3.16
N TYR A 92 12.63 -0.19 2.59
CA TYR A 92 11.31 -0.38 3.16
C TYR A 92 10.42 -1.11 2.17
N GLN A 93 9.48 -1.88 2.71
CA GLN A 93 8.39 -2.43 1.92
C GLN A 93 7.05 -1.96 2.47
N TYR A 94 6.16 -1.60 1.57
CA TYR A 94 4.82 -1.11 1.88
C TYR A 94 3.77 -1.99 1.23
N GLN A 95 2.69 -2.22 1.96
CA GLN A 95 1.48 -2.85 1.43
C GLN A 95 0.26 -2.13 1.99
N ILE A 96 -0.86 -2.30 1.31
CA ILE A 96 -2.15 -1.78 1.74
C ILE A 96 -3.04 -2.97 2.06
N ARG A 97 -3.57 -3.00 3.28
CA ARG A 97 -4.62 -3.95 3.68
C ARG A 97 -5.95 -3.23 3.67
N VAL A 98 -6.89 -3.72 2.88
CA VAL A 98 -8.28 -3.27 2.85
C VAL A 98 -9.08 -4.17 3.79
N THR A 99 -9.85 -3.55 4.69
CA THR A 99 -10.79 -4.25 5.56
C THR A 99 -12.21 -3.93 5.16
N PHE A 100 -13.12 -4.88 5.33
CA PHE A 100 -14.51 -4.75 4.89
C PHE A 100 -15.49 -4.83 6.05
N SER A 101 -16.51 -3.96 6.02
CA SER A 101 -17.55 -3.90 7.06
C SER A 101 -18.58 -5.02 6.97
N ASN A 102 -18.64 -5.73 5.83
CA ASN A 102 -19.55 -6.84 5.59
C ASN A 102 -18.98 -8.20 6.01
N GLY A 103 -17.81 -8.23 6.66
CA GLY A 103 -17.15 -9.46 7.09
C GLY A 103 -16.45 -10.23 5.96
N ASN A 104 -16.30 -9.63 4.77
CA ASN A 104 -15.46 -10.19 3.72
C ASN A 104 -14.00 -10.30 4.16
N VAL A 105 -13.28 -11.25 3.56
CA VAL A 105 -11.85 -11.42 3.79
C VAL A 105 -11.09 -10.18 3.34
N ASP A 106 -10.17 -9.71 4.19
CA ASP A 106 -9.29 -8.58 3.90
C ASP A 106 -8.51 -8.77 2.59
N GLU A 107 -8.43 -7.70 1.80
CA GLU A 107 -7.62 -7.66 0.58
C GLU A 107 -6.25 -7.06 0.90
N VAL A 108 -5.17 -7.66 0.40
CA VAL A 108 -3.81 -7.13 0.56
C VAL A 108 -3.21 -6.82 -0.80
N VAL A 109 -2.76 -5.58 -0.98
CA VAL A 109 -2.17 -5.07 -2.22
C VAL A 109 -0.72 -4.68 -1.98
N GLY A 110 0.19 -5.27 -2.76
CA GLY A 110 1.64 -5.14 -2.60
C GLY A 110 2.30 -6.49 -2.32
N PRO A 111 3.53 -6.53 -1.76
CA PRO A 111 4.31 -5.39 -1.29
C PRO A 111 5.08 -4.67 -2.39
N ILE A 112 5.29 -3.37 -2.23
CA ILE A 112 6.19 -2.57 -3.06
C ILE A 112 7.44 -2.19 -2.28
N THR A 113 8.61 -2.26 -2.93
CA THR A 113 9.90 -1.97 -2.30
C THR A 113 10.37 -0.56 -2.63
N VAL A 114 10.83 0.17 -1.61
CA VAL A 114 11.38 1.53 -1.74
C VAL A 114 12.75 1.57 -1.08
N SER A 115 13.73 2.09 -1.82
CA SER A 115 15.02 2.48 -1.25
C SER A 115 14.93 3.89 -0.70
N HIS A 116 15.32 4.07 0.56
CA HIS A 116 15.31 5.34 1.28
C HIS A 116 16.71 5.65 1.78
N SER A 117 17.45 6.42 0.97
CA SER A 117 18.76 6.95 1.36
C SER A 117 18.58 8.35 1.95
N VAL A 118 18.77 8.47 3.27
CA VAL A 118 18.76 9.77 3.95
C VAL A 118 20.08 10.48 3.70
N ASN A 119 20.04 11.67 3.10
CA ASN A 119 21.26 12.43 2.82
C ASN A 119 21.77 13.10 4.12
N SER A 120 22.73 12.47 4.79
CA SER A 120 23.24 12.85 6.12
C SER A 120 23.85 14.25 6.18
N VAL A 121 24.37 14.75 5.05
CA VAL A 121 25.00 16.09 4.93
C VAL A 121 23.99 17.21 5.19
N LYS A 122 22.70 17.06 4.82
CA LYS A 122 21.66 18.06 5.11
C LYS A 122 21.42 18.26 6.61
N ARG A 123 21.75 17.27 7.46
CA ARG A 123 21.48 17.31 8.91
C ARG A 123 22.56 18.04 9.72
N THR A 124 23.83 17.91 9.34
CA THR A 124 24.94 18.49 10.10
C THR A 124 25.10 19.99 9.86
N TRP A 125 24.80 20.49 8.66
CA TRP A 125 24.93 21.92 8.38
C TRP A 125 24.00 22.81 9.24
N GLY A 126 22.79 22.35 9.53
CA GLY A 126 21.84 23.08 10.39
C GLY A 126 22.29 23.16 11.85
N SER A 127 22.82 22.05 12.39
CA SER A 127 23.30 21.98 13.77
C SER A 127 24.63 22.70 13.97
N ILE A 128 25.56 22.60 13.00
CA ILE A 128 26.85 23.29 13.03
C ILE A 128 26.64 24.81 12.98
N LYS A 129 25.73 25.29 12.12
CA LYS A 129 25.41 26.73 12.05
C LYS A 129 24.80 27.28 13.36
N ALA A 130 24.20 26.43 14.18
CA ALA A 130 23.64 26.80 15.48
C ALA A 130 24.69 26.87 16.61
N MET A 131 25.89 26.31 16.42
CA MET A 131 26.97 26.31 17.41
C MET A 131 27.90 27.53 17.30
N PHE A 132 27.88 28.25 16.18
CA PHE A 132 28.72 29.42 15.93
C PHE A 132 27.93 30.74 15.99
N ARG A 133 26.91 30.78 16.84
CA ARG A 133 26.06 31.95 17.10
C ARG A 133 25.98 32.17 18.61
#